data_AF-A0A1S2T175-F1
#
_entry.id   AF-A0A1S2T175-F1
#
_cell.length_a   1.000
_cell.length_b   1.000
_cell.length_c   1.000
_cell.angle_alpha   90.00
_cell.angle_beta   90.00
_cell.angle_gamma   90.00
#
_symmetry.space_group_name_H-M   'P 1'
#
loop_
_entity.id
_entity.type
_entity.pdbx_description
1 polymer ?
#
loop_
_entity_poly.entity_id
_entity_poly.type
_entity_poly.pdbx_seq_one_letter_code
_entity_poly.pdbx_strand_id
1 'polypeptide(L)'
;MNEKLKSLELRRLELQEKAKQERNDFAANFEPWEKPLSWADKGIDTFHFLKNNPLLWTSAFAALAHYKPKLASKVLAVGWGAMKLLKSAKKLV
;
A
#
# COMPACT_ATOMS: atom_id res chain seq x y z
N MET A 1 46.09 16.18 -14.09
CA MET A 1 45.04 15.47 -13.33
C MET A 1 45.56 15.25 -11.92
N ASN A 2 44.88 15.80 -10.91
CA ASN A 2 45.39 15.84 -9.54
C ASN A 2 45.28 14.45 -8.89
N GLU A 3 46.33 13.95 -8.23
CA GLU A 3 46.34 12.62 -7.57
C GLU A 3 45.21 12.46 -6.54
N LYS A 4 44.77 13.57 -5.92
CA LYS A 4 43.58 13.62 -5.07
C LYS A 4 42.27 13.27 -5.80
N LEU A 5 42.14 13.61 -7.08
CA LEU A 5 40.94 13.28 -7.85
C LEU A 5 40.87 11.78 -8.14
N LYS A 6 42.01 11.17 -8.48
CA LYS A 6 42.09 9.71 -8.69
C LYS A 6 41.77 8.93 -7.42
N SER A 7 42.27 9.36 -6.26
CA SER A 7 41.98 8.69 -4.99
C SER A 7 40.52 8.84 -4.57
N LEU A 8 39.90 9.99 -4.87
CA LEU A 8 38.46 10.20 -4.66
C LEU A 8 37.60 9.34 -5.59
N GLU A 9 37.99 9.16 -6.85
CA GLU A 9 37.31 8.26 -7.77
C GLU A 9 37.37 6.80 -7.32
N LEU A 10 38.55 6.33 -6.89
CA LEU A 10 38.70 4.98 -6.33
C LEU A 10 37.83 4.79 -5.09
N ARG A 11 37.84 5.76 -4.16
CA ARG A 11 37.01 5.72 -2.95
C ARG A 11 35.52 5.74 -3.29
N ARG A 12 35.12 6.49 -4.32
CA ARG A 12 33.73 6.54 -4.79
C ARG A 12 33.29 5.18 -5.33
N LEU A 13 34.14 4.51 -6.12
CA LEU A 13 33.83 3.18 -6.65
C LEU A 13 33.66 2.16 -5.52
N GLU A 14 34.57 2.15 -4.54
CA GLU A 14 34.46 1.29 -3.35
C GLU A 14 33.15 1.53 -2.57
N LEU A 15 32.77 2.79 -2.39
CA LEU A 15 31.53 3.14 -1.69
C LEU A 15 30.28 2.77 -2.49
N GLN A 16 30.33 2.91 -3.82
CA GLN A 16 29.22 2.49 -4.69
C GLN A 16 29.03 0.98 -4.67
N GLU A 17 30.11 0.21 -4.62
CA GLU A 17 30.05 -1.25 -4.56
C GLU A 17 29.47 -1.73 -3.23
N LYS A 18 29.88 -1.13 -2.11
CA LYS A 18 29.28 -1.39 -0.78
C LYS A 18 27.80 -1.03 -0.73
N ALA A 19 27.44 0.16 -1.21
CA ALA A 19 26.03 0.59 -1.23
C ALA A 19 25.16 -0.32 -2.11
N LYS A 20 25.71 -0.89 -3.18
CA LYS A 20 25.01 -1.87 -4.03
C LYS A 20 24.78 -3.18 -3.28
N GLN A 21 25.78 -3.67 -2.54
CA GLN A 21 25.65 -4.87 -1.70
C GLN A 21 24.58 -4.66 -0.62
N GLU A 22 24.66 -3.55 0.12
CA GLU A 22 23.66 -3.20 1.14
C GLU A 22 22.24 -3.11 0.56
N ARG A 23 22.06 -2.47 -0.61
CA ARG A 23 20.74 -2.42 -1.27
C ARG A 23 20.20 -3.79 -1.64
N ASN A 24 21.06 -4.70 -2.09
CA ASN A 24 20.64 -6.06 -2.42
C ASN A 24 20.25 -6.85 -1.16
N ASP A 25 21.01 -6.69 -0.07
CA ASP A 25 20.70 -7.31 1.21
C ASP A 25 19.39 -6.77 1.79
N PHE A 26 19.15 -5.46 1.68
CA PHE A 26 17.86 -4.86 2.02
C PHE A 26 16.73 -5.41 1.13
N ALA A 27 16.92 -5.44 -0.19
CA ALA A 27 15.90 -5.93 -1.12
C ALA A 27 15.51 -7.39 -0.82
N ALA A 28 16.46 -8.27 -0.50
CA ALA A 28 16.19 -9.65 -0.12
C ALA A 28 15.30 -9.76 1.14
N ASN A 29 15.43 -8.83 2.09
CA ASN A 29 14.58 -8.78 3.29
C ASN A 29 13.19 -8.19 3.01
N PHE A 30 13.05 -7.34 1.98
CA PHE A 30 11.80 -6.67 1.61
C PHE A 30 11.01 -7.40 0.50
N GLU A 31 11.59 -8.38 -0.21
CA GLU A 31 10.90 -9.23 -1.20
C GLU A 31 9.56 -9.83 -0.68
N PRO A 32 9.47 -10.34 0.57
CA PRO A 32 8.20 -10.86 1.10
C PRO A 32 7.14 -9.77 1.32
N TRP A 33 7.56 -8.53 1.53
CA TRP A 33 6.70 -7.38 1.82
C TRP A 33 6.30 -6.59 0.57
N GLU A 34 6.99 -6.79 -0.54
CA GLU A 34 6.71 -6.09 -1.80
C GLU A 34 5.32 -6.41 -2.34
N LYS A 35 4.91 -7.68 -2.30
CA LYS A 35 3.58 -8.12 -2.74
C LYS A 35 2.42 -7.57 -1.89
N PRO A 36 2.45 -7.66 -0.55
CA PRO A 36 1.37 -7.09 0.26
C PRO A 36 1.34 -5.56 0.19
N LEU A 37 2.49 -4.87 0.11
CA LEU A 37 2.50 -3.41 -0.09
C LEU A 37 1.91 -3.02 -1.45
N SER A 38 2.31 -3.70 -2.52
CA SER A 38 1.77 -3.45 -3.86
C SER A 38 0.26 -3.71 -3.92
N TRP A 39 -0.23 -4.69 -3.16
CA TRP A 39 -1.67 -4.92 -3.05
C TRP A 39 -2.39 -3.80 -2.31
N ALA A 40 -1.79 -3.26 -1.23
CA ALA A 40 -2.34 -2.11 -0.54
C ALA A 40 -2.39 -0.87 -1.45
N ASP A 41 -1.32 -0.61 -2.19
CA ASP A 41 -1.21 0.52 -3.13
C ASP A 41 -2.27 0.42 -4.25
N LYS A 42 -2.38 -0.75 -4.89
CA LYS A 42 -3.45 -1.04 -5.86
C LYS A 42 -4.85 -0.94 -5.24
N GLY A 43 -5.00 -1.30 -3.97
CA GLY A 43 -6.24 -1.15 -3.23
C GLY A 43 -6.65 0.31 -3.06
N ILE A 44 -5.69 1.19 -2.78
CA ILE A 44 -5.91 2.64 -2.69
C ILE A 44 -6.32 3.20 -4.05
N ASP A 45 -5.65 2.79 -5.13
CA ASP A 45 -6.01 3.20 -6.49
C ASP A 45 -7.43 2.76 -6.87
N THR A 46 -7.78 1.51 -6.56
CA THR A 46 -9.12 0.97 -6.80
C THR A 46 -10.18 1.76 -6.00
N PHE A 47 -9.87 2.12 -4.75
CA PHE A 47 -10.74 2.95 -3.93
C PHE A 47 -10.93 4.34 -4.53
N HIS A 48 -9.86 5.00 -5.00
CA HIS A 48 -9.96 6.29 -5.66
C HIS A 48 -10.77 6.21 -6.95
N PHE A 49 -10.60 5.16 -7.74
CA PHE A 49 -11.39 4.92 -8.95
C PHE A 49 -12.89 4.77 -8.66
N LEU A 50 -13.24 3.97 -7.64
CA LEU A 50 -14.63 3.80 -7.19
C LEU A 50 -15.22 5.09 -6.62
N LYS A 51 -14.43 5.85 -5.85
CA LYS A 51 -14.84 7.14 -5.29
C LYS A 51 -15.17 8.17 -6.39
N ASN A 52 -14.37 8.21 -7.45
CA ASN A 52 -14.57 9.12 -8.57
C ASN A 52 -15.72 8.70 -9.49
N ASN A 53 -16.19 7.45 -9.39
CA ASN A 53 -17.28 6.90 -10.20
C ASN A 53 -18.43 6.41 -9.30
N PRO A 54 -19.21 7.33 -8.71
CA PRO A 54 -20.26 6.98 -7.74
C PRO A 54 -21.34 6.04 -8.30
N LEU A 55 -21.55 6.04 -9.62
CA LEU A 55 -22.48 5.14 -10.28
C LEU A 55 -22.08 3.66 -10.14
N LEU A 56 -20.78 3.35 -10.13
CA LEU A 56 -20.27 1.98 -10.09
C LEU A 56 -20.52 1.34 -8.72
N TRP A 57 -20.17 2.05 -7.65
CA TRP A 57 -20.41 1.55 -6.30
C TRP A 57 -21.90 1.48 -5.96
N THR A 58 -22.69 2.49 -6.37
CA THR A 58 -24.13 2.50 -6.09
C THR A 58 -24.87 1.43 -6.87
N SER A 59 -24.55 1.21 -8.15
CA SER A 59 -25.13 0.12 -8.94
C SER A 59 -24.72 -1.26 -8.43
N ALA A 60 -23.44 -1.45 -8.07
CA ALA A 60 -22.96 -2.69 -7.47
C ALA A 60 -23.68 -2.99 -6.14
N PHE A 61 -23.84 -1.99 -5.28
CA PHE A 61 -24.55 -2.14 -4.01
C PHE A 61 -26.05 -2.37 -4.23
N ALA A 62 -26.68 -1.67 -5.18
CA ALA A 62 -28.08 -1.87 -5.53
C ALA A 62 -28.34 -3.27 -6.05
N ALA A 63 -27.48 -3.80 -6.93
CA ALA A 63 -27.54 -5.18 -7.39
C ALA A 63 -27.37 -6.16 -6.21
N LEU A 64 -26.40 -5.92 -5.33
CA LEU A 64 -26.17 -6.79 -4.16
C LEU A 64 -27.37 -6.79 -3.20
N ALA A 65 -27.95 -5.62 -2.94
CA ALA A 65 -29.16 -5.47 -2.13
C ALA A 65 -30.37 -6.16 -2.77
N HIS A 66 -30.50 -6.08 -4.09
CA HIS A 66 -31.59 -6.69 -4.83
C HIS A 66 -31.50 -8.23 -4.86
N TYR A 67 -30.33 -8.78 -5.20
CA TYR A 67 -30.16 -10.23 -5.35
C TYR A 67 -29.88 -10.96 -4.04
N LYS A 68 -29.25 -10.31 -3.05
CA LYS A 68 -28.84 -10.93 -1.79
C LYS A 68 -28.95 -9.96 -0.60
N PRO A 69 -30.18 -9.61 -0.18
CA PRO A 69 -30.40 -8.63 0.89
C PRO A 69 -29.79 -9.05 2.24
N LYS A 70 -29.76 -10.36 2.55
CA LYS A 70 -29.11 -10.90 3.77
C LYS A 70 -27.59 -10.75 3.78
N LEU A 71 -26.94 -10.66 2.61
CA LEU A 71 -25.51 -10.39 2.50
C LEU A 71 -25.25 -8.88 2.62
N ALA A 72 -26.09 -8.06 1.99
CA ALA A 72 -26.01 -6.61 2.12
C ALA A 72 -26.12 -6.14 3.58
N SER A 73 -27.05 -6.70 4.35
CA SER A 73 -27.20 -6.36 5.77
C SER A 73 -25.98 -6.76 6.62
N LYS A 74 -25.35 -7.90 6.31
CA LYS A 74 -24.09 -8.32 6.96
C LYS A 74 -22.94 -7.40 6.62
N VAL A 75 -22.79 -7.02 5.35
CA VAL A 75 -21.76 -6.06 4.90
C VAL A 75 -21.92 -4.72 5.61
N LEU A 76 -23.15 -4.22 5.75
CA LEU A 76 -23.44 -3.01 6.51
C LEU A 76 -23.11 -3.16 8.01
N ALA A 77 -23.46 -4.29 8.62
CA ALA A 77 -23.14 -4.54 10.03
C ALA A 77 -21.63 -4.61 10.29
N VAL A 78 -20.88 -5.27 9.41
CA VAL A 78 -19.40 -5.30 9.45
C VAL A 78 -18.81 -3.91 9.23
N GLY A 79 -19.32 -3.17 8.25
CA GLY A 79 -18.91 -1.78 8.00
C GLY A 79 -19.15 -0.86 9.21
N TRP A 80 -20.29 -1.02 9.89
CA TRP A 80 -20.59 -0.30 11.13
C TRP A 80 -19.65 -0.67 12.27
N GLY A 81 -19.35 -1.97 12.43
CA GLY A 81 -18.38 -2.46 13.42
C GLY A 81 -16.98 -1.89 13.20
N ALA A 82 -16.49 -1.90 11.96
CA ALA A 82 -15.21 -1.30 11.59
C ALA A 82 -15.19 0.22 11.85
N MET A 83 -16.26 0.94 11.48
CA MET A 83 -16.38 2.39 11.76
C MET A 83 -16.31 2.69 13.27
N LYS A 84 -16.93 1.84 14.10
CA LYS A 84 -16.91 1.98 15.57
C LYS A 84 -15.51 1.76 16.14
N LEU A 85 -14.79 0.75 15.65
CA LEU A 85 -13.40 0.49 16.03
C LEU A 85 -12.48 1.65 15.64
N LEU A 86 -12.65 2.17 14.42
CA LEU A 86 -11.84 3.29 13.91
C LEU A 86 -12.09 4.58 14.72
N LYS A 87 -13.36 4.86 15.06
CA LYS A 87 -13.71 5.97 15.96
C LYS A 87 -13.15 5.78 17.37
N SER A 88 -13.16 4.55 17.89
CA SER A 88 -12.60 4.24 19.21
C SER A 88 -11.08 4.42 19.24
N ALA A 89 -10.38 3.95 18.21
CA ALA A 89 -8.93 4.11 18.07
C ALA A 89 -8.54 5.59 17.97
N LYS A 90 -9.30 6.39 17.21
CA LYS A 90 -9.09 7.85 17.12
C LYS A 90 -9.32 8.59 18.45
N LYS A 91 -10.08 8.01 19.39
CA LYS A 91 -10.31 8.58 20.72
C LYS A 91 -9.19 8.23 21.71
N LEU A 92 -8.37 7.22 21.40
CA LEU A 92 -7.26 6.75 22.23
C LEU A 92 -5.92 7.44 21.91
N VAL A 93 -5.88 8.22 20.81
CA VAL A 93 -4.78 9.11 20.41
C VAL A 93 -5.20 10.54 20.69
#